data_AF-A0A2V9N8X8-F1
#
_entry.id   AF-A0A2V9N8X8-F1
#
_cell.length_a   1.000
_cell.length_b   1.000
_cell.length_c   1.000
_cell.angle_alpha   90.00
_cell.angle_beta   90.00
_cell.angle_gamma   90.00
#
_symmetry.space_group_name_H-M   'P 1'
#
loop_
_entity.id
_entity.type
_entity.pdbx_description
1 polymer ?
#
loop_
_entity_poly.entity_id
_entity_poly.type
_entity_poly.pdbx_seq_one_letter_code
_entity_poly.pdbx_strand_id
1 'polypeptide(L)'
;MRKRVFLKLLFLIVIVVVVSTAALTIFVRRNWEASLQAQVDRNLEEKVQMFAARVNHETGIVPFQQIANEEAAAARARATIIDRSGKVLADSEASAPEMENHATRPEFMSAFAGKPKLDTRTSRTLGIPFRYAAAPTSFGAVRLA
;
A
#
# COMPACT_ATOMS: atom_id res chain seq x y z
N MET A 1 29.45 -53.95 13.46
CA MET A 1 28.65 -53.62 12.25
C MET A 1 27.33 -52.88 12.57
N ARG A 2 26.55 -53.28 13.58
CA ARG A 2 25.29 -52.61 13.99
C ARG A 2 25.39 -51.09 14.23
N LYS A 3 26.44 -50.60 14.92
CA LYS A 3 26.64 -49.16 15.20
C LYS A 3 26.79 -48.29 13.95
N ARG A 4 27.49 -48.78 12.90
CA ARG A 4 27.68 -48.04 11.64
C ARG A 4 26.38 -47.92 10.85
N VAL A 5 25.56 -48.98 10.85
CA VAL A 5 24.24 -48.96 10.20
C VAL A 5 23.28 -48.03 10.94
N PHE A 6 23.28 -48.09 12.28
CA PHE A 6 22.50 -47.19 13.12
C PHE A 6 22.83 -45.71 12.89
N LEU A 7 24.13 -45.35 12.85
CA LEU A 7 24.58 -43.97 12.58
C LEU A 7 24.15 -43.48 11.18
N LYS A 8 24.20 -44.34 10.16
CA LYS A 8 23.74 -43.99 8.80
C LYS A 8 22.23 -43.74 8.75
N LEU A 9 21.44 -44.58 9.42
CA LEU A 9 19.98 -44.40 9.53
C LEU A 9 19.63 -43.14 10.31
N LEU A 10 20.29 -42.90 11.45
CA LEU A 10 20.12 -41.68 12.25
C LEU A 10 20.45 -40.44 11.42
N PHE A 11 21.56 -40.45 10.68
CA PHE A 11 21.96 -39.34 9.82
C PHE A 11 20.96 -39.08 8.70
N LEU A 12 20.43 -40.14 8.06
CA LEU A 12 19.37 -40.03 7.05
C LEU A 12 18.10 -39.39 7.64
N ILE A 13 17.67 -39.83 8.82
CA ILE A 13 16.51 -39.26 9.51
C ILE A 13 16.73 -37.78 9.81
N VAL A 14 17.92 -37.41 10.31
CA VAL A 14 18.27 -36.00 10.58
C VAL A 14 18.20 -35.17 9.29
N ILE A 15 18.74 -35.67 8.17
CA ILE A 15 18.64 -34.97 6.88
C ILE A 15 17.18 -34.76 6.47
N VAL A 16 16.35 -35.81 6.54
CA VAL A 16 14.94 -35.72 6.19
C VAL A 16 14.22 -34.69 7.05
N VAL A 17 14.49 -34.66 8.36
CA VAL A 17 13.91 -33.68 9.29
C VAL A 17 14.34 -32.26 8.93
N VAL A 18 15.64 -32.04 8.65
CA VAL A 18 16.17 -30.72 8.29
C VAL A 18 15.56 -30.22 6.98
N VAL A 19 15.52 -31.07 5.95
CA VAL A 19 14.93 -30.72 4.64
C VAL A 19 13.44 -30.42 4.78
N SER A 20 12.70 -31.24 5.51
CA SER A 20 11.26 -31.03 5.73
C SER A 20 11.00 -29.73 6.50
N THR A 21 11.80 -29.44 7.52
CA THR A 21 11.70 -28.20 8.31
C THR A 21 12.01 -26.97 7.46
N ALA A 22 13.06 -27.03 6.63
CA ALA A 22 13.41 -25.95 5.71
C ALA A 22 12.31 -25.70 4.68
N ALA A 23 11.77 -26.76 4.07
CA ALA A 23 10.68 -26.66 3.10
C ALA A 23 9.42 -26.03 3.73
N LEU A 24 9.03 -26.49 4.93
CA LEU A 24 7.90 -25.94 5.67
C LEU A 24 8.12 -24.45 6.00
N THR A 25 9.31 -24.09 6.46
CA THR A 25 9.64 -22.69 6.79
C THR A 25 9.55 -21.77 5.58
N ILE A 26 10.08 -22.21 4.43
CA ILE A 26 10.01 -21.44 3.18
C ILE A 26 8.56 -21.29 2.73
N PHE A 27 7.78 -22.38 2.79
CA PHE A 27 6.37 -22.37 2.41
C PHE A 27 5.56 -21.43 3.30
N VAL A 28 5.71 -21.54 4.63
CA VAL A 28 5.00 -20.69 5.59
C VAL A 28 5.35 -19.23 5.38
N ARG A 29 6.64 -18.89 5.27
CA ARG A 29 7.07 -17.49 5.05
C ARG A 29 6.44 -16.88 3.80
N ARG A 30 6.49 -17.59 2.67
CA ARG A 30 5.93 -17.10 1.41
C ARG A 30 4.43 -16.85 1.49
N ASN A 31 3.68 -17.78 2.09
CA ASN A 31 2.23 -17.63 2.25
C ASN A 31 1.86 -16.52 3.25
N TRP A 32 2.63 -16.39 4.33
CA TRP A 32 2.39 -15.38 5.35
C TRP A 32 2.66 -13.97 4.84
N GLU A 33 3.78 -13.77 4.13
CA GLU A 33 4.13 -12.50 3.51
C GLU A 33 3.07 -12.07 2.49
N ALA A 34 2.63 -12.99 1.62
CA ALA A 34 1.59 -12.71 0.62
C ALA A 34 0.25 -12.35 1.28
N SER A 35 -0.15 -13.08 2.33
CA SER A 35 -1.39 -12.80 3.07
C SER A 35 -1.36 -11.46 3.78
N LEU A 36 -0.23 -11.14 4.44
CA LEU A 36 -0.05 -9.88 5.15
C LEU A 36 -0.05 -8.70 4.16
N GLN A 37 0.66 -8.84 3.04
CA GLN A 37 0.66 -7.85 1.96
C GLN A 37 -0.75 -7.60 1.42
N ALA A 38 -1.51 -8.67 1.15
CA ALA A 38 -2.87 -8.55 0.65
C ALA A 38 -3.83 -7.90 1.68
N GLN A 39 -3.59 -8.08 2.98
CA GLN A 39 -4.35 -7.39 4.03
C GLN A 39 -4.04 -5.90 4.09
N VAL A 40 -2.76 -5.51 3.99
CA VAL A 40 -2.37 -4.09 3.93
C VAL A 40 -3.00 -3.42 2.70
N ASP A 41 -3.00 -4.12 1.57
CA ASP A 41 -3.60 -3.66 0.32
C ASP A 41 -5.09 -3.38 0.43
N ARG A 42 -5.86 -4.35 0.91
CA ARG A 42 -7.30 -4.18 1.11
C ARG A 42 -7.61 -3.03 2.08
N ASN A 43 -6.88 -2.95 3.19
CA ASN A 43 -7.07 -1.87 4.16
C ASN A 43 -6.80 -0.49 3.54
N LEU A 44 -5.78 -0.38 2.69
CA LEU A 44 -5.45 0.90 2.05
C LEU A 44 -6.46 1.26 0.96
N GLU A 45 -6.94 0.27 0.19
CA GLU A 45 -8.03 0.44 -0.78
C GLU A 45 -9.33 0.91 -0.11
N GLU A 46 -9.75 0.26 0.97
CA GLU A 46 -10.96 0.63 1.72
C GLU A 46 -10.84 2.05 2.29
N LYS A 47 -9.69 2.38 2.90
CA LYS A 47 -9.44 3.74 3.43
C LYS A 47 -9.49 4.81 2.35
N VAL A 48 -8.86 4.59 1.19
CA VAL A 48 -8.86 5.60 0.13
C VAL A 48 -10.25 5.76 -0.50
N GLN A 49 -11.06 4.70 -0.54
CA GLN A 49 -12.47 4.79 -0.95
C GLN A 49 -13.30 5.61 0.03
N MET A 50 -13.13 5.39 1.34
CA MET A 50 -13.80 6.19 2.37
C MET A 50 -13.39 7.66 2.28
N PHE A 51 -12.10 7.92 2.07
CA PHE A 51 -11.60 9.27 1.84
C PHE A 51 -12.25 9.92 0.60
N ALA A 52 -12.34 9.19 -0.52
CA ALA A 52 -12.98 9.68 -1.73
C ALA A 52 -14.46 10.01 -1.50
N ALA A 53 -15.18 9.15 -0.79
CA ALA A 53 -16.59 9.35 -0.44
C ALA A 53 -16.77 10.60 0.44
N ARG A 54 -15.91 10.78 1.44
CA ARG A 54 -15.93 11.95 2.32
C ARG A 54 -15.67 13.23 1.54
N VAL A 55 -14.62 13.24 0.70
CA VAL A 55 -14.31 14.39 -0.15
C VAL A 55 -15.51 14.74 -1.04
N ASN A 56 -16.16 13.75 -1.68
CA ASN A 56 -17.34 14.00 -2.49
C ASN A 56 -18.50 14.64 -1.70
N HIS A 57 -18.70 14.21 -0.45
CA HIS A 57 -19.79 14.70 0.40
C HIS A 57 -19.51 16.09 0.98
N GLU A 58 -18.26 16.39 1.35
CA GLU A 58 -17.86 17.63 2.02
C GLU A 58 -17.31 18.71 1.08
N THR A 59 -17.22 18.42 -0.22
CA THR A 59 -16.74 19.38 -1.23
C THR A 59 -17.58 20.66 -1.23
N GLY A 60 -16.91 21.80 -1.09
CA GLY A 60 -17.55 23.12 -1.03
C GLY A 60 -18.13 23.48 0.35
N ILE A 61 -18.04 22.57 1.33
CA ILE A 61 -18.46 22.79 2.73
C ILE A 61 -17.22 22.92 3.61
N VAL A 62 -16.31 21.94 3.54
CA VAL A 62 -15.08 21.90 4.33
C VAL A 62 -13.88 22.18 3.44
N PRO A 63 -12.90 23.01 3.87
CA PRO A 63 -11.68 23.24 3.12
C PRO A 63 -10.92 21.93 2.87
N PHE A 64 -10.48 21.68 1.64
CA PHE A 64 -9.76 20.45 1.28
C PHE A 64 -8.52 20.18 2.15
N GLN A 65 -7.80 21.24 2.56
CA GLN A 65 -6.65 21.09 3.44
C GLN A 65 -7.01 20.51 4.81
N GLN A 66 -8.17 20.89 5.35
CA GLN A 66 -8.64 20.33 6.61
C GLN A 66 -8.98 18.85 6.46
N ILE A 67 -9.72 18.48 5.41
CA ILE A 67 -10.05 17.07 5.13
C ILE A 67 -8.76 16.25 4.97
N ALA A 68 -7.79 16.74 4.20
CA ALA A 68 -6.51 16.05 4.01
C ALA A 68 -5.76 15.84 5.33
N ASN A 69 -5.70 16.84 6.21
CA ASN A 69 -5.02 16.72 7.50
C ASN A 69 -5.72 15.70 8.43
N GLU A 70 -7.05 15.74 8.50
CA GLU A 70 -7.83 14.82 9.33
C GLU A 70 -7.73 13.38 8.84
N GLU A 71 -7.84 13.18 7.52
CA GLU A 71 -7.69 11.86 6.90
C GLU A 71 -6.27 11.34 7.04
N ALA A 72 -5.26 12.21 6.97
CA ALA A 72 -3.89 11.79 7.20
C ALA A 72 -3.66 11.30 8.63
N ALA A 73 -4.23 11.99 9.61
CA ALA A 73 -4.16 11.57 11.01
C ALA A 73 -4.92 10.24 11.25
N ALA A 74 -6.11 10.09 10.67
CA ALA A 74 -6.93 8.88 10.82
C ALA A 74 -6.33 7.66 10.10
N ALA A 75 -5.85 7.85 8.87
CA ALA A 75 -5.26 6.78 8.08
C ALA A 75 -3.83 6.43 8.52
N ARG A 76 -3.15 7.35 9.23
CA ARG A 76 -1.69 7.35 9.49
C ARG A 76 -0.90 7.24 8.19
N ALA A 77 -1.32 7.99 7.20
CA ALA A 77 -0.80 7.99 5.84
C ALA A 77 -0.88 9.42 5.31
N ARG A 78 0.01 9.80 4.38
CA ARG A 78 -0.08 11.10 3.73
C ARG A 78 -1.31 11.14 2.83
N ALA A 79 -2.15 12.14 3.00
CA ALA A 79 -3.35 12.34 2.20
C ALA A 79 -3.16 13.47 1.18
N THR A 80 -3.56 13.23 -0.07
CA THR A 80 -3.51 14.23 -1.15
C THR A 80 -4.85 14.27 -1.88
N ILE A 81 -5.38 15.47 -2.16
CA ILE A 81 -6.58 15.70 -2.97
C ILE A 81 -6.16 16.38 -4.28
N ILE A 82 -6.59 15.83 -5.41
CA ILE A 82 -6.12 16.23 -6.75
C ILE A 82 -7.35 16.44 -7.66
N ASP A 83 -7.37 17.51 -8.46
CA ASP A 83 -8.45 17.73 -9.44
C ASP A 83 -8.25 16.94 -10.75
N ARG A 84 -9.22 16.98 -11.67
CA ARG A 84 -9.12 16.30 -12.98
C ARG A 84 -7.95 16.74 -13.86
N SER A 85 -7.41 17.94 -13.66
CA SER A 85 -6.25 18.42 -14.39
C SER A 85 -4.92 17.91 -13.83
N GLY A 86 -4.98 17.16 -12.72
CA GLY A 86 -3.81 16.69 -11.97
C GLY A 86 -3.25 17.73 -11.00
N LYS A 87 -3.90 18.89 -10.83
CA LYS A 87 -3.45 19.90 -9.87
C LYS A 87 -3.76 19.43 -8.44
N VAL A 88 -2.77 19.52 -7.57
CA VAL A 88 -2.95 19.25 -6.14
C VAL A 88 -3.75 20.40 -5.52
N LEU A 89 -4.87 20.05 -4.89
CA LEU A 89 -5.73 21.01 -4.18
C LEU A 89 -5.40 21.09 -2.70
N ALA A 90 -4.93 19.98 -2.12
CA ALA A 90 -4.49 19.88 -0.74
C ALA A 90 -3.57 18.67 -0.56
N ASP A 91 -2.62 18.79 0.36
CA ASP A 91 -1.73 17.70 0.76
C ASP A 91 -1.37 17.85 2.24
N SER A 92 -1.37 16.74 2.99
CA SER A 92 -1.18 16.77 4.44
C SER A 92 0.25 17.02 4.90
N GLU A 93 1.25 16.84 4.01
CA GLU A 93 2.67 16.97 4.34
C GLU A 93 3.36 18.13 3.63
N ALA A 94 2.81 18.59 2.50
CA ALA A 94 3.40 19.64 1.68
C ALA A 94 2.38 20.71 1.28
N SER A 95 2.89 21.90 0.95
CA SER A 95 2.09 23.01 0.46
C SER A 95 1.61 22.74 -0.97
N ALA A 96 0.30 22.62 -1.19
CA ALA A 96 -0.27 22.32 -2.51
C ALA A 96 0.19 23.27 -3.65
N PRO A 97 0.32 24.60 -3.45
CA PRO A 97 0.84 25.52 -4.48
C PRO A 97 2.27 25.26 -4.93
N GLU A 98 3.09 24.61 -4.10
CA GLU A 98 4.50 24.32 -4.40
C GLU A 98 4.68 22.95 -5.09
N MET A 99 3.61 22.17 -5.18
CA MET A 99 3.65 20.83 -5.75
C MET A 99 3.49 20.84 -7.27
N GLU A 100 4.30 20.02 -7.93
CA GLU A 100 4.15 19.73 -9.36
C GLU A 100 2.76 19.13 -9.66
N ASN A 101 2.25 19.37 -10.87
CA ASN A 101 1.04 18.72 -11.33
C ASN A 101 1.22 17.18 -11.39
N HIS A 102 0.25 16.44 -10.88
CA HIS A 102 0.26 14.98 -10.76
C HIS A 102 -0.45 14.25 -11.91
N ALA A 103 -0.86 14.93 -12.99
CA ALA A 103 -1.59 14.35 -14.13
C ALA A 103 -0.89 13.15 -14.76
N THR A 104 0.44 13.16 -14.79
CA THR A 104 1.27 12.10 -15.39
C THR A 104 1.61 10.98 -14.42
N ARG A 105 1.19 11.08 -13.15
CA ARG A 105 1.51 10.08 -12.14
C ARG A 105 0.68 8.81 -12.37
N PRO A 106 1.30 7.61 -12.38
CA PRO A 106 0.58 6.36 -12.61
C PRO A 106 -0.60 6.17 -11.65
N GLU A 107 -0.43 6.53 -10.38
CA GLU A 107 -1.48 6.41 -9.38
C GLU A 107 -2.70 7.30 -9.70
N PHE A 108 -2.46 8.52 -10.20
CA PHE A 108 -3.52 9.45 -10.58
C PHE A 108 -4.24 8.99 -11.83
N MET A 109 -3.50 8.64 -12.90
CA MET A 109 -4.08 8.11 -14.14
C MET A 109 -4.93 6.86 -13.88
N SER A 110 -4.48 6.02 -12.95
CA SER A 110 -5.19 4.79 -12.63
C SER A 110 -6.51 4.99 -11.88
N ALA A 111 -6.64 6.03 -11.07
CA ALA A 111 -7.89 6.32 -10.35
C ALA A 111 -9.05 6.63 -11.34
N PHE A 112 -8.75 7.26 -12.48
CA PHE A 112 -9.76 7.54 -13.52
C PHE A 112 -10.20 6.31 -14.32
N ALA A 113 -9.53 5.16 -14.18
CA ALA A 113 -9.98 3.90 -14.77
C ALA A 113 -11.19 3.28 -14.04
N GLY A 114 -11.73 3.97 -13.02
CA GLY A 114 -12.98 3.61 -12.34
C GLY A 114 -12.86 2.55 -11.25
N LYS A 115 -11.63 2.17 -10.86
CA LYS A 115 -11.36 1.30 -9.72
C LYS A 115 -10.23 1.88 -8.87
N PRO A 116 -10.29 1.75 -7.53
CA PRO A 116 -9.14 2.03 -6.71
C PRO A 116 -7.97 1.19 -7.22
N LYS A 117 -6.79 1.79 -7.28
CA LYS A 117 -5.60 1.07 -7.69
C LYS A 117 -4.48 1.32 -6.70
N LEU A 118 -3.85 0.22 -6.33
CA LEU A 118 -2.61 0.22 -5.58
C LEU A 118 -1.44 0.34 -6.56
N ASP A 119 -0.54 1.27 -6.28
CA ASP A 119 0.75 1.35 -6.94
C ASP A 119 1.85 1.29 -5.86
N THR A 120 2.93 0.58 -6.14
CA THR A 120 4.07 0.51 -5.23
C THR A 120 5.23 1.24 -5.86
N ARG A 121 5.63 2.37 -5.25
CA ARG A 121 6.75 3.17 -5.73
C ARG A 121 7.78 3.31 -4.64
N THR A 122 9.05 3.12 -4.99
CA THR A 122 10.15 3.49 -4.10
C THR A 122 10.13 5.00 -3.86
N SER A 123 10.10 5.42 -2.59
CA SER A 123 10.25 6.82 -2.23
C SER A 123 11.61 7.30 -2.68
N ARG A 124 11.63 8.37 -3.49
CA ARG A 124 12.87 8.97 -4.01
C ARG A 124 13.74 9.54 -2.90
N THR A 125 13.12 9.96 -1.79
CA THR A 125 13.80 10.61 -0.66
C THR A 125 14.24 9.59 0.39
N LEU A 126 13.44 8.55 0.63
CA LEU A 126 13.68 7.57 1.70
C LEU A 126 14.26 6.25 1.21
N GLY A 127 14.26 5.99 -0.10
CA GLY A 127 14.81 4.75 -0.69
C GLY A 127 14.03 3.47 -0.36
N ILE A 128 12.91 3.56 0.35
CA ILE A 128 12.06 2.44 0.74
C ILE A 128 10.79 2.36 -0.13
N PRO A 129 10.24 1.16 -0.38
CA PRO A 129 8.98 1.00 -1.11
C PRO A 129 7.82 1.59 -0.32
N PHE A 130 7.13 2.56 -0.91
CA PHE A 130 5.85 3.10 -0.42
C PHE A 130 4.71 2.49 -1.22
N ARG A 131 3.61 2.18 -0.53
CA ARG A 131 2.37 1.76 -1.17
C ARG A 131 1.44 2.97 -1.26
N TYR A 132 1.04 3.27 -2.48
CA TYR A 132 0.10 4.33 -2.78
C TYR A 132 -1.23 3.69 -3.16
N ALA A 133 -2.32 4.21 -2.63
CA ALA A 133 -3.66 3.92 -3.15
C ALA A 133 -4.29 5.21 -3.61
N ALA A 134 -5.00 5.15 -4.74
CA ALA A 134 -5.77 6.27 -5.25
C ALA A 134 -7.20 5.83 -5.58
N ALA A 135 -8.16 6.72 -5.35
CA ALA A 135 -9.56 6.51 -5.69
C ALA A 135 -10.15 7.76 -6.37
N PRO A 136 -11.08 7.59 -7.33
CA PRO A 136 -11.69 8.71 -8.03
C PRO A 136 -12.68 9.47 -7.14
N THR A 137 -12.76 10.78 -7.35
CA THR A 137 -13.81 11.66 -6.82
C THR A 137 -14.65 12.23 -7.96
N SER A 138 -15.74 12.92 -7.66
CA SER A 138 -16.62 13.55 -8.65
C SER A 138 -15.89 14.61 -9.49
N PHE A 139 -14.81 15.21 -8.98
CA PHE A 139 -14.05 16.28 -9.63
C PHE A 139 -12.56 15.98 -9.79
N GLY A 140 -12.11 14.76 -9.53
CA GLY A 140 -10.69 14.44 -9.54
C GLY A 140 -10.37 13.07 -8.94
N ALA A 141 -9.37 13.03 -8.07
CA ALA A 141 -8.97 11.84 -7.34
C ALA A 141 -8.38 12.20 -5.97
N VAL A 142 -8.42 11.25 -5.06
CA VAL A 142 -7.70 11.29 -3.79
C VAL A 142 -6.63 10.21 -3.74
N ARG A 143 -5.61 10.42 -2.90
CA ARG A 143 -4.51 9.49 -2.71
C ARG A 143 -4.12 9.38 -1.25
N LEU A 144 -3.77 8.15 -0.83
CA LEU A 144 -3.09 7.84 0.43
C LEU A 144 -1.72 7.22 0.16
N ALA A 145 -0.71 7.59 0.96
CA ALA A 145 0.68 7.12 0.84
C ALA A 145 1.33 6.83 2.20
#